data_AF-A0A1F4ZAR0-F1
#
_entry.id   AF-A0A1F4ZAR0-F1
#
_cell.length_a   1.000
_cell.length_b   1.000
_cell.length_c   1.000
_cell.angle_alpha   90.00
_cell.angle_beta   90.00
_cell.angle_gamma   90.00
#
_symmetry.space_group_name_H-M   'P 1'
#
loop_
_entity.id
_entity.type
_entity.pdbx_description
1 polymer ?
#
loop_
_entity_poly.entity_id
_entity_poly.type
_entity_poly.pdbx_seq_one_letter_code
_entity_poly.pdbx_strand_id
1 'polypeptide(L)' 'MKGTKSLFNNPKYQGKHVLVVNQNVYAVKTANEASRLFDKLVKETGMIPTVTFVPKAQSLILVCK' A
#
# COMPACT_ATOMS: atom_id res chain seq x y z
N MET A 1 -17.14 -4.28 -7.69
CA MET A 1 -15.72 -4.00 -7.34
C MET A 1 -14.99 -3.39 -8.54
N LYS A 2 -14.92 -2.06 -8.66
CA LYS A 2 -14.30 -1.33 -9.79
C LYS A 2 -13.01 -0.57 -9.43
N GLY A 3 -12.40 -0.82 -8.27
CA GLY A 3 -11.37 0.05 -7.68
C GLY A 3 -9.91 -0.44 -7.68
N THR A 4 -9.62 -1.72 -7.97
CA THR A 4 -8.25 -2.28 -7.80
C THR A 4 -7.35 -2.12 -9.03
N LYS A 5 -7.91 -2.17 -10.25
CA LYS A 5 -7.12 -1.97 -11.49
C LYS A 5 -6.55 -0.55 -11.62
N SER A 6 -7.16 0.47 -11.00
CA SER A 6 -6.71 1.86 -11.11
C SER A 6 -5.55 2.22 -10.19
N LEU A 7 -5.20 1.39 -9.19
CA LEU A 7 -4.12 1.71 -8.24
C LEU A 7 -2.73 1.48 -8.83
N PHE A 8 -2.53 0.36 -9.53
CA PHE A 8 -1.24 0.01 -10.13
C PHE A 8 -0.84 0.94 -11.29
N ASN A 9 -1.83 1.45 -12.03
CA ASN A 9 -1.60 2.34 -13.16
C ASN A 9 -1.59 3.83 -12.77
N ASN A 10 -1.88 4.17 -11.51
CA ASN A 10 -1.92 5.55 -11.07
C ASN A 10 -0.54 5.98 -10.54
N PRO A 11 0.11 6.99 -11.17
CA PRO A 11 1.46 7.42 -10.80
C PRO A 11 1.57 7.91 -9.36
N LYS A 12 0.47 8.32 -8.72
CA LYS A 12 0.43 8.71 -7.30
C LYS A 12 0.91 7.60 -6.36
N TYR A 13 0.67 6.35 -6.72
CA TYR A 13 0.93 5.17 -5.88
C TYR A 13 2.23 4.43 -6.25
N GLN A 14 2.81 4.72 -7.41
CA GLN A 14 4.05 4.06 -7.85
C GLN A 14 5.24 4.36 -6.93
N GLY A 15 6.02 3.31 -6.64
CA GLY A 15 7.14 3.34 -5.70
C GLY A 15 6.73 3.55 -4.25
N LYS A 16 5.51 3.18 -3.87
CA LYS A 16 4.99 3.37 -2.50
C LYS A 16 4.35 2.10 -1.96
N HIS A 17 4.38 1.99 -0.64
CA HIS A 17 3.53 1.07 0.10
C HIS A 17 2.13 1.67 0.18
N VAL A 18 1.13 0.90 -0.21
CA VAL A 18 -0.27 1.28 -0.26
C VAL A 18 -1.04 0.47 0.76
N LEU A 19 -1.80 1.16 1.62
CA LEU A 19 -2.69 0.56 2.60
C LEU A 19 -4.14 0.89 2.23
N VAL A 20 -5.02 -0.10 2.26
CA VAL A 20 -6.45 0.06 1.95
C VAL A 20 -7.28 -0.40 3.14
N VAL A 21 -8.13 0.48 3.66
CA VAL A 21 -9.10 0.18 4.73
C VAL A 21 -10.35 1.03 4.52
N ASN A 22 -11.55 0.44 4.64
CA ASN A 22 -12.82 1.15 4.47
C ASN A 22 -12.90 2.04 3.23
N GLN A 23 -12.45 1.52 2.07
CA GLN A 23 -12.41 2.24 0.79
C GLN A 23 -11.44 3.45 0.74
N ASN A 24 -10.75 3.76 1.84
CA ASN A 24 -9.69 4.75 1.89
C ASN A 24 -8.36 4.12 1.47
N VAL A 25 -7.58 4.89 0.71
CA VAL A 25 -6.28 4.46 0.19
C VAL A 25 -5.20 5.41 0.70
N TYR A 26 -4.28 4.86 1.47
CA TYR A 26 -3.12 5.56 2.00
C TYR A 26 -1.86 5.11 1.30
N ALA A 27 -0.90 6.00 1.11
CA ALA A 27 0.35 5.69 0.42
C ALA A 27 1.55 6.33 1.11
N VAL A 28 2.57 5.53 1.40
CA VAL A 28 3.78 5.94 2.11
C VAL A 28 5.03 5.41 1.41
N LYS A 29 6.17 6.06 1.60
CA LYS A 29 7.37 5.78 0.80
C LYS A 29 8.15 4.58 1.32
N THR A 30 8.09 4.32 2.62
CA THR A 30 8.92 3.30 3.26
C THR A 30 8.10 2.22 3.97
N ALA A 31 8.67 1.02 4.11
CA ALA A 31 8.05 -0.08 4.85
C ALA A 31 7.84 0.26 6.33
N ASN A 32 8.74 1.05 6.93
CA ASN A 32 8.63 1.49 8.33
C ASN A 32 7.44 2.44 8.54
N GLU A 33 7.23 3.39 7.62
CA GLU A 33 6.03 4.24 7.63
C GLU A 33 4.76 3.40 7.43
N ALA A 34 4.80 2.38 6.57
CA ALA A 34 3.66 1.50 6.33
C ALA A 34 3.28 0.71 7.57
N SER A 35 4.28 0.18 8.30
CA SER A 35 4.07 -0.54 9.57
C SER A 35 3.44 0.37 10.63
N ARG A 36 3.99 1.58 10.84
CA ARG A 36 3.42 2.54 11.80
C ARG A 36 1.99 2.96 11.43
N LEU A 37 1.73 3.17 10.14
CA LEU A 37 0.40 3.53 9.66
C LEU A 37 -0.58 2.37 9.80
N PHE A 38 -0.14 1.13 9.57
CA PHE A 38 -0.96 -0.06 9.78
C PHE A 38 -1.44 -0.14 11.23
N ASP A 39 -0.53 -0.05 12.21
CA ASP A 39 -0.90 -0.10 13.63
C ASP A 39 -1.86 1.02 14.02
N LYS A 40 -1.64 2.22 13.48
CA LYS A 40 -2.53 3.36 13.69
C LYS A 40 -3.93 3.08 13.14
N LEU A 41 -4.03 2.61 11.90
CA LEU A 41 -5.32 2.31 11.26
C LEU A 41 -6.07 1.18 11.97
N VAL A 42 -5.36 0.16 12.45
CA VAL A 42 -5.96 -0.92 13.26
C VAL A 42 -6.57 -0.35 14.54
N LYS A 43 -5.86 0.54 15.25
CA LYS A 43 -6.36 1.17 16.47
C LYS A 43 -7.55 2.10 16.22
N GLU A 44 -7.51 2.88 15.14
CA GLU A 44 -8.55 3.88 14.84
C GLU A 44 -9.81 3.25 14.25
N THR A 45 -9.68 2.19 13.47
CA THR A 45 -10.81 1.61 12.71
C THR A 45 -11.28 0.26 13.24
N GLY A 46 -10.46 -0.42 14.04
CA GLY A 46 -10.70 -1.81 14.46
C GLY A 46 -10.57 -2.83 13.34
N MET A 47 -10.16 -2.42 12.13
CA MET A 47 -10.04 -3.28 10.95
C MET A 47 -8.59 -3.48 10.55
N ILE A 48 -8.32 -4.61 9.90
CA ILE A 48 -6.99 -4.96 9.39
C ILE A 48 -6.85 -4.38 7.97
N PRO A 49 -5.97 -3.38 7.73
CA PRO A 49 -5.75 -2.83 6.40
C PRO A 49 -5.13 -3.87 5.46
N THR A 50 -5.53 -3.85 4.18
CA THR A 50 -4.80 -4.58 3.13
C THR A 50 -3.56 -3.79 2.74
N VAL A 51 -2.39 -4.42 2.73
CA VAL A 51 -1.10 -3.78 2.41
C VAL A 51 -0.55 -4.34 1.10
N THR A 52 -0.06 -3.46 0.23
CA THR A 52 0.68 -3.85 -0.98
C THR A 52 1.80 -2.85 -1.27
N PHE A 53 2.75 -3.22 -2.11
CA PHE A 53 3.74 -2.29 -2.65
C PHE A 53 3.51 -2.17 -4.14
N VAL A 54 3.39 -0.94 -4.65
CA VAL A 54 3.26 -0.69 -6.09
C VAL A 54 4.66 -0.36 -6.61
N PRO A 55 5.35 -1.28 -7.29
CA PRO A 55 6.68 -1.02 -7.81
C PRO A 55 6.64 0.04 -8.92
N LYS A 56 7.77 0.73 -9.13
CA LYS A 56 7.98 1.46 -10.40
C LYS A 56 8.28 0.43 -11.49
N ALA A 57 8.03 0.77 -12.75
CA ALA A 57 8.18 -0.11 -13.90
C ALA A 57 9.57 -0.79 -14.04
N GLN A 58 10.58 -0.34 -13.28
CA GLN A 58 11.95 -0.85 -13.28
C GLN A 58 12.37 -1.53 -11.95
N SER A 59 11.44 -1.82 -11.03
CA SER A 59 11.78 -2.29 -9.68
C SER A 59 10.89 -3.45 -9.21
N LEU A 60 11.03 -4.63 -9.80
CA LEU A 60 10.69 -5.86 -9.08
C LEU A 60 11.55 -7.04 -9.57
N ILE A 61 12.70 -7.24 -8.93
CA ILE A 61 13.36 -8.55 -8.88
C ILE A 61 13.31 -8.98 -7.42
N LEU A 62 12.37 -9.89 -7.09
CA LEU A 62 12.40 -10.62 -5.83
C LEU A 62 13.38 -11.79 -6.01
N VAL A 63 14.65 -11.58 -5.64
CA VAL A 63 15.56 -12.72 -5.44
C VAL A 63 15.34 -13.21 -4.01
N CYS A 64 14.54 -14.27 -3.85
CA CYS A 64 14.59 -15.05 -2.62
C CYS A 64 15.98 -15.72 -2.57
N LYS A 65 16.72 -15.48 -1.48
CA LYS A 65 17.87 -16.30 -1.10
C LYS A 65 17.41 -17.33 -0.08
#